data_AF-A0A3E2NL83-F1
#
_entry.id   AF-A0A3E2NL83-F1
#
_cell.length_a   1.000
_cell.length_b   1.000
_cell.length_c   1.000
_cell.angle_alpha   90.00
_cell.angle_beta   90.00
_cell.angle_gamma   90.00
#
_symmetry.space_group_name_H-M   'P 1'
#
loop_
_entity.id
_entity.type
_entity.pdbx_description
1 polymer ?
#
loop_
_entity_poly.entity_id
_entity_poly.type
_entity_poly.pdbx_seq_one_letter_code
_entity_poly.pdbx_strand_id
1 'polypeptide(L)' 'MIDEKDTAPAEKDGKYEFMIHYSGRELSCTVVKEQDKFNVCIDDNITAELTLQQDGTLVQTAGNDLPDSAVDYIKKRILG' A
#
# COMPACT_ATOMS: atom_id res chain seq x y z
N MET A 1 6.84 -21.48 -10.66
CA MET A 1 7.53 -20.90 -9.51
C MET A 1 7.00 -19.49 -9.34
N ILE A 2 5.97 -19.33 -8.52
CA ILE A 2 5.51 -18.04 -7.99
C ILE A 2 5.41 -18.34 -6.51
N ASP A 3 6.38 -17.86 -5.74
CA ASP A 3 6.42 -18.09 -4.30
C ASP A 3 5.28 -17.26 -3.69
N GLU A 4 4.18 -17.94 -3.38
CA GLU A 4 2.97 -17.40 -2.76
C GLU A 4 3.20 -17.07 -1.27
N LYS A 5 4.33 -16.45 -0.94
CA LYS A 5 4.62 -16.11 0.45
C LYS A 5 3.81 -14.89 0.87
N ASP A 6 2.81 -15.21 1.68
CA ASP A 6 2.48 -14.48 2.90
C ASP A 6 2.23 -12.99 2.70
N THR A 7 1.06 -12.66 2.16
CA THR A 7 0.34 -11.49 2.68
C THR A 7 -0.60 -12.01 3.75
N ALA A 8 -0.05 -12.46 4.87
CA ALA A 8 -0.85 -12.71 6.06
C ALA A 8 -1.46 -11.36 6.46
N PRO A 9 -2.80 -11.20 6.49
CA PRO A 9 -3.39 -10.01 7.06
C PRO A 9 -2.92 -9.95 8.50
N ALA A 10 -2.26 -8.87 8.90
CA ALA A 10 -1.98 -8.65 10.31
C ALA A 10 -3.33 -8.54 11.01
N GLU A 11 -3.78 -9.66 11.58
CA GLU A 11 -5.10 -9.86 12.16
C GLU A 11 -5.39 -8.71 13.14
N LYS A 12 -6.31 -7.80 12.72
CA LYS A 12 -7.24 -6.98 13.52
C LYS A 12 -7.26 -5.45 13.33
N ASP A 13 -6.34 -4.81 12.60
CA ASP A 13 -6.27 -3.33 12.61
C ASP A 13 -6.26 -2.63 11.24
N GLY A 14 -6.65 -3.31 10.15
CA GLY A 14 -6.59 -2.70 8.81
C GLY A 14 -5.16 -2.43 8.32
N LYS A 15 -4.16 -3.07 8.94
CA LYS A 15 -2.76 -3.04 8.53
C LYS A 15 -2.46 -4.20 7.57
N TYR A 16 -1.88 -3.88 6.43
CA TYR A 16 -1.48 -4.79 5.37
C TYR A 16 0.04 -4.66 5.18
N GLU A 17 0.76 -5.77 5.16
CA GLU A 17 2.21 -5.75 4.97
C GLU A 17 2.59 -6.76 3.90
N PHE A 18 3.34 -6.33 2.90
CA PHE A 18 3.75 -7.14 1.76
C PHE A 18 5.03 -6.60 1.12
N MET A 19 5.82 -7.46 0.49
CA MET A 19 6.98 -7.03 -0.28
C MET A 19 6.55 -6.56 -1.67
N ILE A 20 7.06 -5.41 -2.10
CA ILE A 20 6.87 -4.88 -3.45
C ILE A 20 8.20 -4.78 -4.17
N HIS A 21 8.17 -4.97 -5.48
CA HIS A 21 9.32 -4.70 -6.34
C HIS A 21 9.23 -3.26 -6.79
N TYR A 22 10.00 -2.38 -6.16
CA TYR A 22 10.04 -0.96 -6.46
C TYR A 22 11.46 -0.55 -6.89
N SER A 23 11.57 0.12 -8.04
CA SER A 23 12.86 0.54 -8.62
C SER A 23 13.92 -0.57 -8.73
N GLY A 24 13.49 -1.81 -9.04
CA GLY A 24 14.38 -2.96 -9.19
C GLY A 24 14.91 -3.55 -7.87
N ARG A 25 14.31 -3.18 -6.73
CA ARG A 25 14.62 -3.73 -5.40
C ARG A 25 13.34 -4.24 -4.74
N GLU A 26 13.48 -5.27 -3.92
CA GLU A 26 12.41 -5.76 -3.06
C GLU A 26 12.38 -4.88 -1.80
N LEU A 27 11.30 -4.12 -1.64
CA LEU A 27 11.10 -3.24 -0.49
C LEU A 27 9.89 -3.73 0.30
N SER A 28 9.97 -3.65 1.63
CA SER A 28 8.82 -3.89 2.51
C SER A 28 7.83 -2.74 2.37
N CYS A 29 6.60 -3.06 1.98
CA CYS A 29 5.50 -2.10 1.94
C CYS A 29 4.51 -2.44 3.05
N THR A 30 4.27 -1.45 3.90
CA THR A 30 3.29 -1.50 4.97
C THR A 30 2.22 -0.48 4.67
N VAL A 31 0.96 -0.90 4.63
CA VAL A 31 -0.18 -0.02 4.41
C VAL A 31 -1.14 -0.12 5.59
N VAL A 32 -1.44 1.01 6.22
CA VAL A 32 -2.38 1.09 7.34
C VAL A 32 -3.65 1.79 6.87
N LYS A 33 -4.76 1.06 6.81
CA LYS A 33 -6.08 1.60 6.47
C LYS A 33 -6.76 2.14 7.73
N GLU A 34 -6.87 3.45 7.82
CA GLU A 34 -7.60 4.18 8.85
C GLU A 34 -8.87 4.80 8.25
N GLN A 35 -10.00 4.08 8.33
CA GLN A 35 -11.28 4.48 7.72
C GLN A 35 -11.15 4.67 6.19
N ASP A 36 -11.13 5.92 5.73
CA ASP A 36 -10.97 6.34 4.33
C ASP A 36 -9.53 6.73 3.99
N LYS A 37 -8.59 6.67 4.94
CA LYS A 37 -7.18 6.97 4.72
C LYS A 37 -6.33 5.71 4.72
N PHE A 38 -5.24 5.74 3.95
CA PHE A 38 -4.32 4.65 3.75
C PHE A 38 -2.91 5.21 3.88
N ASN A 39 -2.26 4.93 5.00
CA ASN A 39 -0.88 5.31 5.24
C ASN A 39 0.02 4.23 4.65
N VAL A 40 0.67 4.54 3.53
CA VAL A 40 1.61 3.68 2.82
C VAL A 40 3.02 4.01 3.31
N CYS A 41 3.77 2.99 3.70
CA CYS A 41 5.15 3.09 4.12
C CYS A 41 5.94 2.03 3.37
N ILE A 42 6.68 2.46 2.36
CA ILE A 42 7.59 1.62 1.60
C ILE A 42 9.00 1.89 2.16
N ASP A 43 9.62 0.84 2.70
CA ASP A 43 10.92 0.96 3.38
C ASP A 43 10.87 1.98 4.55
N ASP A 44 12.03 2.44 5.03
CA ASP A 44 12.15 3.43 6.12
C ASP A 44 12.11 4.88 5.58
N ASN A 45 12.18 5.06 4.25
CA ASN A 45 12.37 6.38 3.62
C ASN A 45 11.19 6.86 2.77
N ILE A 46 10.28 5.98 2.34
CA ILE A 46 9.20 6.34 1.41
C ILE A 46 7.85 6.19 2.11
N THR A 47 7.36 7.27 2.70
CA THR A 47 6.01 7.35 3.26
C THR A 47 5.07 8.11 2.34
N ALA A 48 3.82 7.67 2.21
CA ALA A 48 2.77 8.34 1.45
C ALA A 48 1.42 8.14 2.10
N GLU A 49 0.54 9.12 1.97
CA GLU A 49 -0.83 9.07 2.49
C GLU A 49 -1.79 9.09 1.31
N LEU A 50 -2.62 8.06 1.19
CA LEU A 50 -3.69 7.99 0.20
C LEU A 50 -5.03 8.15 0.89
N THR A 51 -5.95 8.86 0.26
CA THR A 51 -7.33 8.99 0.72
C THR A 51 -8.26 8.36 -0.31
N LEU A 52 -9.12 7.44 0.14
CA LEU A 52 -10.19 6.86 -0.63
C LEU A 52 -11.32 7.87 -0.77
N GLN A 53 -11.59 8.22 -2.02
CA GLN A 53 -12.70 9.07 -2.38
C GLN A 53 -13.99 8.27 -2.38
N GLN A 54 -15.13 8.97 -2.30
CA GLN A 54 -16.46 8.37 -2.38
C GLN A 54 -16.72 7.64 -3.71
N ASP A 55 -16.00 8.02 -4.76
CA ASP A 55 -16.00 7.36 -6.07
C ASP A 55 -15.23 6.01 -6.08
N GLY A 56 -14.55 5.66 -4.98
CA GLY A 56 -13.74 4.45 -4.87
C GLY A 56 -12.32 4.60 -5.39
N THR A 57 -11.89 5.81 -5.73
CA THR A 57 -10.52 6.12 -6.20
C THR A 57 -9.60 6.45 -5.01
N LEU A 58 -8.39 5.90 -4.99
CA LEU A 58 -7.34 6.31 -4.05
C LEU A 58 -6.56 7.47 -4.66
N VAL A 59 -6.52 8.59 -3.96
CA VAL A 59 -5.69 9.75 -4.33
C VAL A 59 -4.68 10.01 -3.24
N GLN A 60 -3.44 10.23 -3.66
CA GLN A 60 -2.41 10.67 -2.75
C GLN A 60 -2.70 12.08 -2.25
N THR A 61 -2.70 12.25 -0.94
CA THR A 61 -2.94 13.52 -0.26
C THR A 61 -1.69 14.06 0.43
N ALA A 62 -0.71 13.21 0.74
CA ALA A 62 0.56 13.63 1.35
C ALA A 62 1.70 12.60 1.18
N GLY A 63 2.91 12.97 1.61
CA GLY A 63 4.12 12.15 1.56
C GLY A 63 4.84 12.15 0.21
N ASN A 64 5.68 11.15 -0.01
CA ASN A 64 6.45 10.92 -1.24
C ASN A 64 5.54 10.56 -2.40
N ASP A 65 5.79 11.15 -3.55
CA ASP A 65 5.06 10.88 -4.78
C ASP A 65 5.16 9.39 -5.14
N LEU A 66 4.02 8.70 -5.08
CA LEU A 66 3.90 7.32 -5.51
C LEU A 66 3.41 7.30 -6.96
N PRO A 67 4.05 6.52 -7.84
CA PRO A 67 3.55 6.37 -9.20
C PRO A 67 2.16 5.75 -9.20
N ASP A 68 1.31 6.13 -10.16
CA ASP A 68 -0.06 5.63 -10.29
C ASP A 68 -0.15 4.09 -10.29
N SER A 69 0.83 3.43 -10.91
CA SER A 69 0.95 1.96 -10.89
C SER A 69 1.07 1.37 -9.49
N ALA A 70 1.79 2.04 -8.57
CA ALA A 70 1.92 1.60 -7.19
C ALA A 70 0.62 1.83 -6.42
N VAL A 71 -0.03 2.98 -6.61
CA VAL A 71 -1.33 3.30 -6.00
C VAL A 71 -2.40 2.29 -6.43
N ASP A 72 -2.48 1.97 -7.73
CA ASP A 72 -3.42 0.98 -8.27
C ASP A 72 -3.12 -0.44 -7.75
N TYR A 73 -1.85 -0.81 -7.64
CA TYR A 73 -1.44 -2.09 -7.05
C TYR A 73 -1.85 -2.21 -5.58
N ILE A 74 -1.59 -1.17 -4.78
CA ILE A 74 -1.99 -1.10 -3.37
C ILE A 74 -3.52 -1.18 -3.23
N LYS A 75 -4.25 -0.43 -4.07
CA LYS A 75 -5.71 -0.47 -4.14
C LYS A 75 -6.22 -1.89 -4.33
N LYS A 76 -5.74 -2.58 -5.37
CA LYS A 76 -6.14 -3.97 -5.67
C LYS A 76 -5.77 -4.93 -4.55
N ARG A 77 -4.61 -4.74 -3.92
CA ARG A 77 -4.16 -5.64 -2.84
C ARG A 77 -5.00 -5.50 -1.57
N ILE A 78 -5.49 -4.30 -1.27
CA ILE A 78 -6.22 -4.00 -0.03
C ILE A 78 -7.73 -4.09 -0.20
N LEU A 79 -8.27 -3.55 -1.30
CA LEU A 79 -9.71 -3.49 -1.55
C LEU A 79 -10.24 -4.72 -2.29
N GLY A 80 -9.37 -5.50 -2.96
CA GLY A 80 -9.76 -6.66 -3.78
C GLY A 80 -10.12 -6.27 -5.20
#